data_AF-A0A1M2ZZY7-F1
#
_entry.id   AF-A0A1M2ZZY7-F1
#
_cell.length_a   1.000
_cell.length_b   1.000
_cell.length_c   1.000
_cell.angle_alpha   90.00
_cell.angle_beta   90.00
_cell.angle_gamma   90.00
#
_symmetry.space_group_name_H-M   'P 1'
#
loop_
_entity.id
_entity.type
_entity.pdbx_description
1 polymer ?
#
loop_
_entity_poly.entity_id
_entity_poly.type
_entity_poly.pdbx_seq_one_letter_code
_entity_poly.pdbx_strand_id
1 'polypeptide(L)'
;MNLLLLLSALLSALTGVGARVGSPQPVQAVAQEQAVRLAPATIAARATMRPVQALPSLVMLASAAALAVPAFAAVPAWVDRRRE
;
A
#
# COMPACT_ATOMS: atom_id res chain seq x y z
N MET A 1 37.55 -19.75 15.92
CA MET A 1 36.32 -20.27 15.29
C MET A 1 35.19 -19.21 15.33
N ASN A 2 35.46 -17.98 14.89
CA ASN A 2 34.48 -16.86 14.90
C ASN A 2 34.71 -15.89 13.73
N LEU A 3 35.97 -15.72 13.29
CA LEU A 3 36.33 -14.89 12.14
C LEU A 3 35.71 -15.39 10.82
N LEU A 4 35.68 -16.71 10.61
CA LEU A 4 35.03 -17.29 9.44
C LEU A 4 33.53 -17.04 9.45
N LEU A 5 32.86 -17.18 10.60
CA LEU A 5 31.43 -16.92 10.74
C LEU A 5 31.09 -15.44 10.48
N LEU A 6 31.95 -14.52 10.93
CA LEU A 6 31.76 -13.09 10.74
C LEU A 6 31.98 -12.68 9.27
N LEU A 7 32.98 -13.26 8.61
CA LEU A 7 33.20 -13.08 7.16
C LEU A 7 32.02 -13.65 6.35
N SER A 8 31.51 -14.84 6.71
CA SER A 8 30.34 -15.44 6.07
C SER A 8 29.09 -14.56 6.24
N ALA A 9 28.86 -14.01 7.43
CA ALA A 9 27.75 -13.10 7.69
C ALA A 9 27.87 -11.79 6.88
N LEU A 10 29.08 -11.24 6.76
CA LEU A 10 29.34 -10.01 6.00
C LEU A 10 29.09 -10.22 4.50
N LEU A 11 29.59 -11.34 3.95
CA LEU A 11 29.36 -11.74 2.56
C LEU A 11 27.87 -11.98 2.29
N SER A 12 27.15 -12.60 3.21
CA SER A 12 25.69 -12.81 3.11
C SER A 12 24.91 -11.49 3.14
N ALA A 13 25.32 -10.53 3.96
CA ALA A 13 24.67 -9.22 4.02
C ALA A 13 24.91 -8.41 2.73
N LEU A 14 26.12 -8.48 2.17
CA LEU A 14 26.47 -7.77 0.93
C LEU A 14 25.85 -8.39 -0.31
N THR A 15 25.71 -9.72 -0.36
CA THR A 15 25.10 -10.44 -1.50
C THR A 15 23.58 -10.59 -1.39
N GLY A 16 23.02 -10.60 -0.18
CA GLY A 16 21.59 -10.79 0.06
C GLY A 16 20.71 -9.58 -0.27
N VAL A 17 21.28 -8.38 -0.38
CA VAL A 17 20.52 -7.15 -0.70
C VAL A 17 20.33 -6.95 -2.21
N GLY A 18 21.20 -7.52 -3.05
CA GLY A 18 21.16 -7.36 -4.52
C GLY A 18 20.33 -8.40 -5.29
N ALA A 19 19.92 -9.50 -4.65
CA ALA A 19 19.35 -10.68 -5.35
C ALA A 19 17.82 -10.84 -5.17
N ARG A 20 17.06 -9.77 -4.93
CA ARG A 20 15.59 -9.79 -5.09
C ARG A 20 15.19 -9.57 -6.55
N VAL A 21 15.70 -10.42 -7.44
CA VAL A 21 15.17 -10.58 -8.80
C VAL A 21 15.12 -12.07 -9.12
N GLY A 22 13.97 -12.68 -8.84
CA GLY A 22 13.43 -13.81 -9.60
C GLY A 22 14.28 -15.06 -9.81
N SER A 23 14.74 -15.74 -8.76
CA SER A 23 15.02 -17.18 -8.88
C SER A 23 14.84 -17.93 -7.54
N PRO A 24 13.92 -18.90 -7.44
CA PRO A 24 13.84 -19.75 -6.27
C PRO A 24 14.94 -20.82 -6.33
N GLN A 25 15.89 -20.76 -5.38
CA GLN A 25 16.82 -21.84 -5.11
C GLN A 25 16.08 -23.04 -4.49
N PRO A 26 16.41 -24.29 -4.87
CA PRO A 26 15.71 -25.50 -4.42
C PRO A 26 15.80 -25.75 -2.90
N VAL A 27 16.77 -25.15 -2.21
CA VAL A 27 16.94 -25.28 -0.75
C VAL A 27 15.84 -24.53 0.02
N GLN A 28 15.28 -23.44 -0.54
CA GLN A 28 14.17 -22.72 0.09
C GLN A 28 12.83 -23.48 -0.04
N ALA A 29 12.69 -24.36 -1.04
CA ALA A 29 11.45 -25.10 -1.26
C ALA A 29 11.15 -26.07 -0.12
N VAL A 30 12.16 -26.78 0.42
CA VAL A 30 11.96 -27.78 1.49
C VAL A 30 11.63 -27.09 2.82
N ALA A 31 12.28 -25.96 3.12
CA ALA A 31 11.98 -25.16 4.32
C ALA A 31 10.59 -24.50 4.23
N GLN A 32 10.18 -24.04 3.03
CA GLN A 32 8.81 -23.56 2.81
C GLN A 32 7.79 -24.68 2.89
N GLU A 33 8.07 -25.89 2.38
CA GLU A 33 7.13 -27.00 2.42
C GLU A 33 6.87 -27.47 3.86
N GLN A 34 7.91 -27.52 4.71
CA GLN A 34 7.73 -27.78 6.15
C GLN A 34 6.96 -26.65 6.85
N ALA A 35 7.23 -25.39 6.53
CA ALA A 35 6.50 -24.27 7.11
C ALA A 35 5.02 -24.24 6.68
N VAL A 36 4.72 -24.56 5.42
CA VAL A 36 3.36 -24.60 4.87
C VAL A 36 2.58 -25.80 5.41
N ARG A 37 3.21 -26.96 5.59
CA ARG A 37 2.58 -28.15 6.20
C ARG A 37 2.23 -27.95 7.68
N LEU A 38 2.95 -27.08 8.40
CA LEU A 38 2.69 -26.72 9.79
C LEU A 38 1.76 -25.49 9.95
N ALA A 39 1.42 -24.81 8.86
CA ALA A 39 0.61 -23.59 8.88
C ALA A 39 -0.93 -23.76 8.92
N PRO A 40 -1.59 -24.93 8.79
CA PRO A 40 -3.04 -24.97 8.73
C PRO A 40 -3.63 -25.05 10.14
N ALA A 41 -3.57 -23.94 10.89
CA ALA A 41 -4.44 -23.73 12.07
C ALA A 41 -4.54 -22.27 12.52
N THR A 42 -3.57 -21.40 12.21
CA THR A 42 -3.42 -20.12 12.95
C THR A 42 -3.76 -18.86 12.16
N ILE A 43 -3.99 -18.93 10.85
CA ILE A 43 -4.39 -17.75 10.08
C ILE A 43 -5.87 -17.88 9.73
N ALA A 44 -6.73 -17.51 10.69
CA ALA A 44 -8.10 -17.18 10.38
C ALA A 44 -8.09 -16.07 9.30
N ALA A 45 -8.71 -16.35 8.15
CA ALA A 45 -8.84 -15.37 7.08
C ALA A 45 -9.59 -14.15 7.63
N ARG A 46 -8.85 -13.09 7.97
CA ARG A 46 -9.45 -11.86 8.47
C ARG A 46 -10.13 -11.18 7.28
N ALA A 47 -11.47 -11.10 7.33
CA ALA A 47 -12.24 -10.41 6.31
C ALA A 47 -11.71 -8.98 6.15
N THR A 48 -11.25 -8.65 4.95
CA THR A 48 -10.85 -7.30 4.57
C THR A 48 -12.11 -6.45 4.51
N MET A 49 -12.41 -5.72 5.58
CA MET A 49 -13.49 -4.74 5.58
C MET A 49 -13.07 -3.49 4.82
N ARG A 50 -13.92 -3.03 3.89
CA ARG A 50 -13.75 -1.71 3.29
C ARG A 50 -14.05 -0.65 4.34
N PRO A 51 -13.20 0.38 4.51
CA PRO A 51 -13.55 1.52 5.33
C PRO A 51 -14.80 2.18 4.73
N VAL A 52 -15.90 2.15 5.48
CA VAL A 52 -17.12 2.87 5.14
C VAL A 52 -17.02 4.23 5.80
N GLN A 53 -16.70 5.25 5.02
CA GLN A 53 -16.83 6.63 5.48
C GLN A 53 -18.27 7.06 5.24
N ALA A 54 -19.03 7.24 6.32
CA ALA A 54 -20.37 7.79 6.24
C ALA A 54 -20.30 9.26 5.79
N LEU A 55 -21.07 9.61 4.75
CA LEU A 55 -21.26 10.99 4.35
C LEU A 55 -22.23 11.69 5.32
N PRO A 56 -22.06 12.99 5.61
CA PRO A 56 -23.01 13.73 6.44
C PRO A 56 -24.39 13.78 5.78
N SER A 57 -25.45 13.74 6.59
CA SER A 57 -26.82 13.88 6.10
C SER A 57 -27.08 15.30 5.57
N LEU A 58 -28.07 15.45 4.69
CA LEU A 58 -28.48 16.75 4.16
C LEU A 58 -28.92 17.71 5.28
N VAL A 59 -29.57 17.19 6.32
CA VAL A 59 -29.99 17.97 7.49
C VAL A 59 -28.78 18.52 8.25
N MET A 60 -27.74 17.70 8.44
CA MET A 60 -26.49 18.15 9.06
C MET A 60 -25.80 19.24 8.24
N LEU A 61 -25.75 19.07 6.90
CA LEU A 61 -25.18 20.08 6.01
C LEU A 61 -25.96 21.39 6.02
N ALA A 62 -27.29 21.33 6.10
CA ALA A 62 -28.13 22.53 6.17
C ALA A 62 -27.96 23.29 7.49
N SER A 63 -27.64 22.61 8.58
CA SER A 63 -27.33 23.22 9.88
C SER A 63 -25.89 23.73 10.01
N ALA A 64 -25.02 23.40 9.05
CA ALA A 64 -23.64 23.84 9.07
C ALA A 64 -23.58 25.35 8.78
N ALA A 65 -22.65 26.04 9.44
CA ALA A 65 -22.40 27.45 9.17
C ALA A 65 -22.10 27.64 7.68
N ALA A 66 -22.79 28.59 7.04
CA ALA A 66 -22.58 28.90 5.65
C ALA A 66 -21.12 29.29 5.41
N LEU A 67 -20.39 28.46 4.67
CA LEU A 67 -19.08 28.84 4.18
C LEU A 67 -19.27 29.93 3.14
N ALA A 68 -18.54 31.03 3.28
CA ALA A 68 -18.48 32.06 2.26
C ALA A 68 -17.88 31.44 0.99
N VAL A 69 -18.73 31.10 0.03
CA VAL A 69 -18.29 30.63 -1.28
C VAL A 69 -17.99 31.87 -2.12
N PRO A 70 -16.75 32.03 -2.65
CA PRO A 70 -16.48 33.12 -3.57
C PRO A 70 -17.39 32.97 -4.79
N ALA A 71 -18.08 34.06 -5.15
CA ALA A 71 -18.89 34.09 -6.35
C ALA A 71 -17.96 34.01 -7.57
N PHE A 72 -18.01 32.89 -8.29
CA PHE A 72 -17.34 32.78 -9.57
C PHE A 72 -18.31 33.23 -10.67
N ALA A 73 -17.83 34.03 -11.60
CA ALA A 73 -18.56 34.27 -12.84
C ALA A 73 -18.77 32.93 -13.54
N ALA A 74 -20.03 32.56 -13.79
CA ALA A 74 -20.37 31.31 -14.48
C ALA A 74 -20.08 31.37 -15.99
N VAL A 75 -19.49 32.47 -16.47
CA VAL A 75 -19.16 32.66 -17.88
C VAL A 75 -17.86 31.89 -18.18
N PRO A 76 -17.91 30.86 -19.05
CA PRO A 76 -16.70 30.13 -19.41
C PRO A 76 -15.69 31.05 -20.10
N ALA A 77 -14.40 30.91 -19.77
CA ALA A 77 -13.33 31.77 -20.28
C ALA A 77 -13.18 31.78 -21.82
N TRP A 78 -13.78 30.82 -22.51
CA TRP A 78 -13.77 30.74 -23.98
C TRP A 78 -14.86 31.57 -24.66
N VAL A 79 -15.83 32.12 -23.91
CA VAL A 79 -16.92 32.94 -24.47
C VAL A 79 -16.37 34.21 -25.13
N ASP A 80 -15.40 34.87 -24.49
CA ASP A 80 -14.78 36.08 -25.01
C ASP A 80 -13.55 35.81 -25.90
N ARG A 81 -13.20 34.53 -26.12
CA ARG A 81 -12.05 34.17 -26.94
C ARG A 81 -12.39 34.41 -28.41
N ARG A 82 -11.83 35.47 -29.00
CA ARG A 82 -11.84 35.68 -30.45
C ARG A 82 -11.27 34.45 -31.14
N ARG A 83 -12.07 33.84 -32.03
CA ARG A 83 -11.60 32.79 -32.93
C ARG A 83 -10.80 33.49 -34.02
N GLU A 84 -9.49 33.53 -33.85
CA GLU A 84 -8.54 33.82 -34.94
C GLU A 84 -8.27 32.54 -35.73
#